data_AF-A0A351JLB5-F1
#
_entry.id   AF-A0A351JLB5-F1
#
_cell.length_a   1.000
_cell.length_b   1.000
_cell.length_c   1.000
_cell.angle_alpha   90.00
_cell.angle_beta   90.00
_cell.angle_gamma   90.00
#
_symmetry.space_group_name_H-M   'P 1'
#
loop_
_entity.id
_entity.type
_entity.pdbx_description
1 polymer ?
#
loop_
_entity_poly.entity_id
_entity_poly.type
_entity_poly.pdbx_seq_one_letter_code
_entity_poly.pdbx_strand_id
1 'polypeptide(L)'
;GEGAKVERGEPVAKGVIPPHYLMEVAGVQKTREYLLTELQKVYKSQGVDINDKHFEVVIRQILNNVRVADPGESAFLLGDVVPLEIFQSEVRRLTEENERIRRGRDALVSAKLLAPLARGGGATVAEAGEEITRAMLDRAIALGIRQARAEVHGEPRTVRLIELRIPQGERELLRI
;
A
#
# COMPACT_ATOMS: atom_id res chain seq x y z
N GLY A 1 -41.04 13.97 24.03
CA GLY A 1 -39.92 14.55 23.28
C GLY A 1 -38.81 13.53 23.31
N GLU A 2 -38.77 12.66 22.32
CA GLU A 2 -37.87 11.51 22.29
C GLU A 2 -36.88 11.68 21.15
N GLY A 3 -35.64 11.93 21.50
CA GLY A 3 -34.52 11.91 20.57
C GLY A 3 -34.23 10.47 20.19
N ALA A 4 -34.61 10.09 18.97
CA ALA A 4 -34.16 8.85 18.38
C ALA A 4 -32.63 8.92 18.22
N LYS A 5 -31.94 7.94 18.82
CA LYS A 5 -30.51 7.74 18.68
C LYS A 5 -30.25 7.23 17.27
N VAL A 6 -29.99 8.13 16.33
CA VAL A 6 -29.59 7.78 14.96
C VAL A 6 -28.15 7.29 14.97
N GLU A 7 -27.94 6.05 14.54
CA GLU A 7 -26.61 5.49 14.34
C GLU A 7 -25.96 6.08 13.08
N ARG A 8 -24.64 6.26 13.10
CA ARG A 8 -23.88 6.77 11.95
C ARG A 8 -24.09 5.85 10.74
N GLY A 9 -24.79 6.36 9.72
CA GLY A 9 -25.04 5.69 8.45
C GLY A 9 -26.48 5.23 8.22
N GLU A 10 -27.44 5.54 9.10
CA GLU A 10 -28.86 5.31 8.79
C GLU A 10 -29.38 6.32 7.75
N PRO A 11 -30.07 5.87 6.69
CA PRO A 11 -30.62 6.77 5.67
C PRO A 11 -31.83 7.54 6.22
N VAL A 12 -31.76 8.88 6.19
CA VAL A 12 -32.86 9.76 6.61
C VAL A 12 -33.84 10.07 5.45
N ALA A 13 -33.56 9.63 4.21
CA ALA A 13 -34.34 9.98 3.02
C ALA A 13 -34.88 8.75 2.25
N LYS A 14 -36.14 8.84 1.77
CA LYS A 14 -36.74 7.91 0.81
C LYS A 14 -36.08 8.13 -0.57
N GLY A 15 -35.05 7.36 -0.91
CA GLY A 15 -34.40 7.40 -2.22
C GLY A 15 -33.21 6.43 -2.34
N VAL A 16 -32.75 6.20 -3.57
CA VAL A 16 -31.52 5.42 -3.84
C VAL A 16 -30.33 6.22 -3.32
N ILE A 17 -29.54 5.62 -2.43
CA ILE A 17 -28.32 6.21 -1.87
C ILE A 17 -27.20 6.01 -2.89
N PRO A 18 -26.49 7.07 -3.28
CA PRO A 18 -25.36 6.92 -4.18
C PRO A 18 -24.28 6.02 -3.54
N PRO A 19 -23.83 4.94 -4.22
CA PRO A 19 -22.89 3.98 -3.62
C PRO A 19 -21.56 4.60 -3.20
N HIS A 20 -21.10 5.65 -3.89
CA HIS A 20 -19.87 6.37 -3.54
C HIS A 20 -19.98 7.05 -2.18
N TYR A 21 -21.11 7.73 -1.93
CA TYR A 21 -21.39 8.37 -0.66
C TYR A 21 -21.49 7.33 0.45
N LEU A 22 -22.13 6.20 0.18
CA LEU A 22 -22.24 5.11 1.15
C LEU A 22 -20.87 4.47 1.45
N MET A 23 -20.00 4.31 0.45
CA MET A 23 -18.64 3.79 0.65
C MET A 23 -17.82 4.71 1.55
N GLU A 24 -17.91 6.02 1.34
CA GLU A 24 -17.20 7.03 2.12
C GLU A 24 -17.68 7.08 3.58
N VAL A 25 -19.00 7.05 3.79
CA VAL A 25 -19.61 7.27 5.11
C VAL A 25 -19.71 5.99 5.94
N ALA A 26 -19.91 4.85 5.28
CA ALA A 26 -20.32 3.60 5.92
C ALA A 26 -19.37 2.42 5.62
N GLY A 27 -18.40 2.60 4.70
CA GLY A 27 -17.39 1.62 4.36
C GLY A 27 -17.85 0.53 3.38
N VAL A 28 -16.90 -0.33 3.00
CA VAL A 28 -17.06 -1.35 1.96
C VAL A 28 -18.18 -2.35 2.29
N GLN A 29 -18.28 -2.78 3.55
CA GLN A 29 -19.22 -3.84 3.94
C GLN A 29 -20.68 -3.37 3.84
N LYS A 30 -21.02 -2.22 4.45
CA LYS A 30 -22.36 -1.63 4.35
C LYS A 30 -22.72 -1.28 2.90
N THR A 31 -21.76 -0.84 2.10
CA THR A 31 -21.97 -0.56 0.67
C THR A 31 -22.28 -1.83 -0.12
N ARG A 32 -21.60 -2.95 0.18
CA ARG A 32 -21.86 -4.25 -0.44
C ARG A 32 -23.27 -4.74 -0.16
N GLU A 33 -23.69 -4.72 1.10
CA GLU A 33 -25.02 -5.17 1.53
C GLU A 33 -26.13 -4.31 0.90
N TYR A 34 -25.92 -3.01 0.83
CA TYR A 34 -26.81 -2.08 0.15
C TYR A 34 -26.93 -2.40 -1.35
N LEU A 35 -25.80 -2.54 -2.06
CA LEU A 35 -25.81 -2.84 -3.49
C LEU A 35 -26.49 -4.18 -3.81
N LEU A 36 -26.25 -5.21 -2.99
CA LEU A 36 -26.89 -6.51 -3.15
C LEU A 36 -28.41 -6.39 -3.00
N THR A 37 -28.85 -5.67 -1.97
CA THR A 37 -30.27 -5.46 -1.69
C THR A 37 -30.97 -4.71 -2.83
N GLU A 38 -30.36 -3.63 -3.34
CA GLU A 38 -30.96 -2.83 -4.42
C GLU A 38 -30.96 -3.57 -5.76
N LEU A 39 -29.89 -4.30 -6.10
CA LEU A 39 -29.85 -5.11 -7.32
C LEU A 39 -30.91 -6.22 -7.28
N GLN A 40 -31.04 -6.93 -6.16
CA GLN A 40 -32.07 -7.97 -6.01
C GLN A 40 -33.49 -7.42 -6.20
N LYS A 41 -33.81 -6.21 -5.70
CA LYS A 41 -35.13 -5.59 -5.87
C LYS A 41 -35.47 -5.35 -7.34
N VAL A 42 -34.51 -4.83 -8.12
CA VAL A 42 -34.70 -4.53 -9.54
C VAL A 42 -34.94 -5.83 -10.33
N TYR A 43 -34.13 -6.87 -10.13
CA TYR A 43 -34.26 -8.11 -10.90
C TYR A 43 -35.51 -8.92 -10.53
N LYS A 44 -35.89 -8.95 -9.24
CA LYS A 44 -37.18 -9.54 -8.82
C LYS A 44 -38.36 -8.86 -9.50
N SER A 45 -38.32 -7.53 -9.67
CA SER A 45 -39.38 -6.78 -10.36
C SER A 45 -39.51 -7.09 -11.85
N GLN A 46 -38.47 -7.67 -12.47
CA GLN A 46 -38.43 -8.03 -13.88
C GLN A 46 -38.68 -9.53 -14.14
N GLY A 47 -38.98 -10.30 -13.09
CA GLY A 47 -39.29 -11.74 -13.20
C GLY A 47 -38.09 -12.63 -13.55
N VAL A 48 -36.86 -12.14 -13.38
CA VAL A 48 -35.64 -12.91 -13.63
C VAL A 48 -35.11 -13.47 -12.32
N ASP A 49 -35.00 -14.80 -12.24
CA ASP A 49 -34.40 -15.49 -11.09
C ASP A 49 -32.87 -15.62 -11.31
N ILE A 50 -32.11 -14.72 -10.69
CA ILE A 50 -30.64 -14.73 -10.72
C ILE A 50 -30.14 -15.15 -9.34
N ASN A 51 -29.25 -16.15 -9.30
CA ASN A 51 -28.61 -16.58 -8.05
C ASN A 51 -27.72 -15.47 -7.46
N ASP A 52 -27.83 -15.26 -6.15
CA ASP A 52 -27.10 -14.26 -5.37
C ASP A 52 -25.59 -14.21 -5.65
N LYS A 53 -24.97 -15.34 -5.96
CA LYS A 53 -23.54 -15.42 -6.29
C LYS A 53 -23.14 -14.55 -7.49
N HIS A 54 -24.03 -14.36 -8.46
CA HIS A 54 -23.74 -13.51 -9.62
C HIS A 54 -23.65 -12.03 -9.23
N PHE A 55 -24.57 -11.56 -8.38
CA PHE A 55 -24.52 -10.20 -7.86
C PHE A 55 -23.29 -9.99 -6.97
N GLU A 56 -22.93 -10.96 -6.14
CA GLU A 56 -21.73 -10.87 -5.32
C GLU A 56 -20.45 -10.69 -6.14
N VAL A 57 -20.31 -11.41 -7.26
CA VAL A 57 -19.14 -11.28 -8.14
C VAL A 57 -19.07 -9.89 -8.77
N VAL A 58 -20.20 -9.37 -9.28
CA VAL A 58 -20.26 -8.04 -9.90
C VAL A 58 -19.99 -6.94 -8.87
N ILE A 59 -20.66 -7.00 -7.72
CA ILE A 59 -20.46 -6.03 -6.63
C ILE A 59 -19.00 -6.08 -6.17
N ARG A 60 -18.41 -7.27 -6.04
CA ARG A 60 -16.99 -7.40 -5.69
C ARG A 60 -16.10 -6.67 -6.70
N GLN A 61 -16.34 -6.81 -8.00
CA GLN A 61 -15.57 -6.11 -9.03
C GLN A 61 -15.71 -4.58 -8.91
N ILE A 62 -16.90 -4.07 -8.62
CA ILE A 62 -17.14 -2.63 -8.45
C ILE A 62 -16.42 -2.09 -7.20
N LEU A 63 -16.51 -2.83 -6.08
CA LEU A 63 -16.02 -2.40 -4.77
C LEU A 63 -14.51 -2.66 -4.53
N ASN A 64 -13.84 -3.51 -5.32
CA ASN A 64 -12.48 -3.97 -5.04
C ASN A 64 -11.40 -3.22 -5.81
N ASN A 65 -11.45 -1.89 -5.82
CA ASN A 65 -10.43 -1.08 -6.49
C ASN A 65 -9.77 -0.11 -5.51
N VAL A 66 -8.59 0.34 -5.90
CA VAL A 66 -7.78 1.32 -5.18
C VAL A 66 -7.34 2.36 -6.20
N ARG A 67 -7.59 3.63 -5.89
CA ARG A 67 -6.97 4.76 -6.58
C ARG A 67 -5.59 5.00 -5.98
N VAL A 68 -4.56 4.97 -6.81
CA VAL A 68 -3.19 5.23 -6.38
C VAL A 68 -3.01 6.72 -6.10
N ALA A 69 -2.61 7.05 -4.88
CA ALA A 69 -2.37 8.41 -4.40
C ALA A 69 -0.88 8.76 -4.31
N ASP A 70 -0.01 7.76 -4.07
CA ASP A 70 1.45 7.85 -4.23
C ASP A 70 1.94 6.52 -4.79
N PRO A 71 2.61 6.49 -5.95
CA PRO A 71 3.11 5.24 -6.52
C PRO A 71 4.31 4.66 -5.75
N GLY A 72 4.99 5.44 -4.91
CA GLY A 72 6.20 4.99 -4.22
C GLY A 72 7.28 4.52 -5.20
N GLU A 73 7.84 3.34 -4.99
CA GLU A 73 8.73 2.64 -5.94
C GLU A 73 8.05 1.43 -6.60
N SER A 74 6.71 1.43 -6.64
CA SER A 74 5.97 0.48 -7.47
C SER A 74 6.00 0.86 -8.95
N ALA A 75 5.45 -0.01 -9.80
CA ALA A 75 5.23 0.26 -11.22
C ALA A 75 3.93 1.03 -11.51
N PHE A 76 3.14 1.38 -10.48
CA PHE A 76 1.90 2.13 -10.66
C PHE A 76 2.17 3.59 -11.05
N LEU A 77 1.17 4.23 -11.65
CA LEU A 77 1.14 5.66 -11.89
C LEU A 77 0.21 6.36 -10.91
N LEU A 78 0.49 7.64 -10.64
CA LEU A 78 -0.38 8.49 -9.84
C LEU A 78 -1.77 8.57 -10.49
N GLY A 79 -2.81 8.25 -9.73
CA GLY A 79 -4.20 8.28 -10.18
C GLY A 79 -4.69 7.00 -10.85
N ASP A 80 -3.84 5.98 -11.02
CA ASP A 80 -4.25 4.67 -11.50
C ASP A 80 -5.36 4.09 -10.62
N VAL A 81 -6.34 3.42 -11.25
CA VAL A 81 -7.36 2.64 -10.55
C VAL A 81 -7.06 1.17 -10.80
N VAL A 82 -6.56 0.49 -9.77
CA VAL A 82 -6.14 -0.91 -9.86
C VAL A 82 -6.99 -1.80 -8.96
N PRO A 83 -7.12 -3.10 -9.29
CA PRO A 83 -7.73 -4.04 -8.35
C PRO A 83 -6.97 -4.08 -7.02
N LEU A 84 -7.71 -4.14 -5.92
CA LEU A 84 -7.16 -4.16 -4.56
C LEU A 84 -6.11 -5.26 -4.37
N GLU A 85 -6.35 -6.43 -4.97
CA GLU A 85 -5.47 -7.58 -4.83
C GLU A 85 -4.11 -7.35 -5.51
N ILE A 86 -4.11 -6.66 -6.66
CA ILE A 86 -2.89 -6.24 -7.36
C ILE A 86 -2.13 -5.20 -6.52
N PHE A 87 -2.83 -4.19 -6.00
CA PHE A 87 -2.24 -3.17 -5.13
C PHE A 87 -1.60 -3.81 -3.88
N GLN A 88 -2.34 -4.69 -3.20
CA GLN A 88 -1.86 -5.38 -2.00
C GLN A 88 -0.68 -6.32 -2.29
N SER A 89 -0.66 -6.98 -3.45
CA SER A 89 0.46 -7.82 -3.86
C SER A 89 1.74 -7.00 -3.99
N GLU A 90 1.65 -5.83 -4.62
CA GLU A 90 2.79 -4.94 -4.80
C GLU A 90 3.27 -4.32 -3.47
N VAL A 91 2.34 -3.96 -2.58
CA VAL A 91 2.65 -3.54 -1.21
C VAL A 91 3.42 -4.62 -0.46
N ARG A 92 2.95 -5.89 -0.53
CA ARG A 92 3.64 -7.02 0.11
C ARG A 92 5.05 -7.19 -0.45
N ARG A 93 5.21 -7.20 -1.77
CA ARG A 93 6.51 -7.34 -2.45
C ARG A 93 7.52 -6.28 -1.99
N LEU A 94 7.12 -5.02 -1.95
CA LEU A 94 7.99 -3.92 -1.51
C LEU A 94 8.30 -3.96 -0.01
N THR A 95 7.33 -4.40 0.80
CA THR A 95 7.53 -4.61 2.24
C THR A 95 8.57 -5.70 2.49
N GLU A 96 8.48 -6.83 1.79
CA GLU A 96 9.45 -7.93 1.89
C GLU A 96 10.86 -7.51 1.44
N GLU A 97 10.95 -6.65 0.41
CA GLU A 97 12.21 -6.05 -0.01
C GLU A 97 12.80 -5.16 1.10
N ASN A 98 11.98 -4.33 1.75
CA ASN A 98 12.41 -3.49 2.87
C ASN A 98 12.92 -4.33 4.05
N GLU A 99 12.26 -5.44 4.35
CA GLU A 99 12.76 -6.37 5.36
C GLU A 99 14.12 -6.98 4.97
N ARG A 100 14.33 -7.26 3.68
CA ARG A 100 15.66 -7.71 3.18
C ARG A 100 16.71 -6.61 3.31
N ILE A 101 16.36 -5.36 3.00
CA ILE A 101 17.22 -4.18 3.15
C ILE A 101 17.64 -4.01 4.62
N ARG A 102 16.70 -4.08 5.56
CA ARG A 102 16.98 -3.98 6.99
C ARG A 102 17.91 -5.08 7.48
N ARG A 103 17.63 -6.35 7.13
CA ARG A 103 18.53 -7.47 7.46
C ARG A 103 19.92 -7.30 6.86
N GLY A 104 19.99 -6.79 5.62
CA GLY A 104 21.25 -6.46 4.98
C GLY A 104 22.03 -5.41 5.76
N ARG A 105 21.38 -4.32 6.19
CA ARG A 105 22.00 -3.27 7.02
C ARG A 105 22.52 -3.83 8.34
N ASP A 106 21.75 -4.66 9.02
CA ASP A 106 22.20 -5.28 10.27
C ASP A 106 23.43 -6.16 10.06
N ALA A 107 23.50 -6.90 8.95
CA ALA A 107 24.65 -7.71 8.58
C ALA A 107 25.90 -6.89 8.21
N LEU A 108 25.76 -5.60 7.91
CA LEU A 108 26.90 -4.72 7.68
C LEU A 108 27.57 -4.27 8.98
N VAL A 109 26.88 -4.31 10.13
CA VAL A 109 27.49 -3.85 11.39
C VAL A 109 28.69 -4.73 11.70
N SER A 110 29.82 -4.10 12.03
CA SER A 110 31.13 -4.74 12.21
C SER A 110 31.75 -5.38 10.96
N ALA A 111 31.14 -5.21 9.78
CA ALA A 111 31.77 -5.55 8.51
C ALA A 111 32.79 -4.48 8.11
N LYS A 112 33.79 -4.88 7.32
CA LYS A 112 34.81 -3.97 6.80
C LYS A 112 34.34 -3.32 5.51
N LEU A 113 34.38 -1.99 5.40
CA LEU A 113 34.06 -1.29 4.16
C LEU A 113 35.05 -1.65 3.05
N LEU A 114 34.51 -1.92 1.86
CA LEU A 114 35.29 -2.14 0.65
C LEU A 114 35.30 -0.90 -0.26
N ALA A 115 34.44 0.07 0.01
CA ALA A 115 34.40 1.36 -0.65
C ALA A 115 33.96 2.44 0.36
N PRO A 116 34.35 3.71 0.16
CA PRO A 116 33.92 4.79 1.04
C PRO A 116 32.40 4.94 1.07
N LEU A 117 31.86 5.23 2.26
CA LEU A 117 30.48 5.68 2.42
C LEU A 117 30.45 7.19 2.23
N ALA A 118 30.33 7.64 0.99
CA ALA A 118 30.28 9.06 0.67
C ALA A 118 29.10 9.41 -0.24
N ARG A 119 28.55 10.62 -0.05
CA ARG A 119 27.69 11.25 -1.03
C ARG A 119 28.57 11.94 -2.07
N GLY A 120 28.30 11.73 -3.36
CA GLY A 120 29.02 12.42 -4.43
C GLY A 120 29.02 13.95 -4.20
N GLY A 121 30.21 14.55 -4.22
CA GLY A 121 30.37 16.00 -4.10
C GLY A 121 30.61 16.57 -2.70
N GLY A 122 30.88 15.78 -1.66
CA GLY A 122 31.62 16.33 -0.49
C GLY A 122 31.43 15.71 0.89
N ALA A 123 30.37 14.94 1.16
CA ALA A 123 30.17 14.39 2.51
C ALA A 123 30.60 12.92 2.58
N THR A 124 31.76 12.67 3.20
CA THR A 124 32.21 11.32 3.57
C THR A 124 31.78 10.98 4.99
N VAL A 125 31.21 9.79 5.16
CA VAL A 125 30.79 9.22 6.44
C VAL A 125 31.87 8.30 7.00
N ALA A 126 32.51 7.51 6.13
CA ALA A 126 33.58 6.58 6.45
C ALA A 126 34.38 6.25 5.18
N GLU A 127 35.67 5.97 5.33
CA GLU A 127 36.58 5.55 4.25
C GLU A 127 36.60 4.03 4.06
N ALA A 128 37.15 3.58 2.93
CA ALA A 128 37.35 2.16 2.70
C ALA A 128 38.34 1.55 3.72
N GLY A 129 38.02 0.35 4.20
CA GLY A 129 38.80 -0.36 5.20
C GLY A 129 38.37 -0.11 6.64
N GLU A 130 37.53 0.89 6.90
CA GLU A 130 36.93 1.11 8.22
C GLU A 130 35.89 0.04 8.58
N GLU A 131 35.75 -0.25 9.87
CA GLU A 131 34.69 -1.10 10.40
C GLU A 131 33.38 -0.30 10.48
N ILE A 132 32.30 -0.87 9.94
CA ILE A 132 30.99 -0.20 9.88
C ILE A 132 30.32 -0.21 11.26
N THR A 133 29.88 0.96 11.70
CA THR A 133 29.05 1.11 12.91
C THR A 133 27.59 1.45 12.56
N ARG A 134 26.66 1.22 13.49
CA ARG A 134 25.26 1.65 13.32
C ARG A 134 25.15 3.15 13.09
N ALA A 135 25.90 3.97 13.83
CA ALA A 135 25.91 5.42 13.69
C ALA A 135 26.38 5.87 12.29
N MET A 136 27.35 5.18 11.68
CA MET A 136 27.76 5.43 10.29
C MET A 136 26.63 5.10 9.32
N LEU A 137 25.95 3.97 9.48
CA LEU A 137 24.82 3.60 8.61
C LEU A 137 23.67 4.61 8.72
N ASP A 138 23.31 5.02 9.93
CA ASP A 138 22.23 5.99 10.16
C ASP A 138 22.58 7.37 9.57
N ARG A 139 23.84 7.82 9.73
CA ARG A 139 24.33 9.05 9.10
C ARG A 139 24.34 8.94 7.57
N ALA A 140 24.76 7.80 7.02
CA ALA A 140 24.77 7.57 5.58
C ALA A 140 23.36 7.64 4.99
N ILE A 141 22.36 7.06 5.66
CA ILE A 141 20.95 7.13 5.26
C ILE A 141 20.44 8.56 5.33
N ALA A 142 20.73 9.29 6.41
CA ALA A 142 20.34 10.70 6.55
C ALA A 142 20.93 11.58 5.43
N LEU A 143 22.12 11.25 4.94
CA LEU A 143 22.77 11.94 3.81
C LEU A 143 22.28 11.45 2.43
N GLY A 144 21.40 10.45 2.38
CA GLY A 144 20.85 9.90 1.15
C GLY A 144 21.80 8.95 0.40
N ILE A 145 22.79 8.38 1.09
CA ILE A 145 23.66 7.34 0.51
C ILE A 145 22.83 6.06 0.33
N ARG A 146 22.77 5.58 -0.92
CA ARG A 146 21.84 4.50 -1.30
C ARG A 146 22.33 3.10 -0.98
N GLN A 147 23.64 2.89 -0.99
CA GLN A 147 24.24 1.56 -0.87
C GLN A 147 25.59 1.62 -0.15
N ALA A 148 25.94 0.52 0.50
CA ALA A 148 27.25 0.27 1.10
C ALA A 148 27.86 -0.96 0.44
N ARG A 149 29.18 -0.95 0.22
CA ARG A 149 29.94 -2.13 -0.20
C ARG A 149 30.87 -2.54 0.93
N ALA A 150 30.73 -3.77 1.41
CA ALA A 150 31.47 -4.28 2.56
C ALA A 150 31.81 -5.75 2.41
N GLU A 151 32.78 -6.21 3.20
CA GLU A 151 33.12 -7.62 3.34
C GLU A 151 32.29 -8.22 4.48
N VAL A 152 31.32 -9.07 4.13
CA VAL A 152 30.43 -9.72 5.09
C VAL A 152 30.72 -11.21 5.05
N HIS A 153 31.20 -11.76 6.17
CA HIS A 153 31.65 -13.16 6.26
C HIS A 153 32.70 -13.55 5.20
N GLY A 154 33.64 -12.65 4.90
CA GLY A 154 34.71 -12.88 3.92
C GLY A 154 34.29 -12.72 2.46
N GLU A 155 33.03 -12.37 2.18
CA GLU A 155 32.54 -12.15 0.82
C GLU A 155 32.19 -10.67 0.58
N PRO A 156 32.56 -10.10 -0.59
CA PRO A 156 32.15 -8.75 -0.94
C PRO A 156 30.64 -8.71 -1.21
N ARG A 157 29.93 -7.87 -0.47
CA ARG A 157 28.49 -7.64 -0.66
C ARG A 157 28.20 -6.15 -0.87
N THR A 158 27.25 -5.88 -1.76
CA THR A 158 26.66 -4.55 -1.93
C THR A 158 25.26 -4.59 -1.33
N VAL A 159 25.02 -3.77 -0.33
CA VAL A 159 23.77 -3.73 0.42
C VAL A 159 23.13 -2.37 0.25
N ARG A 160 21.86 -2.34 -0.13
CA ARG A 160 21.06 -1.12 -0.17
C ARG A 160 20.79 -0.64 1.25
N LEU A 161 20.86 0.67 1.47
CA LEU A 161 20.65 1.29 2.78
C LEU A 161 19.29 1.96 2.93
N ILE A 162 18.75 2.48 1.82
CA ILE A 162 17.48 3.23 1.81
C ILE A 162 16.34 2.28 1.44
N GLU A 163 15.35 2.21 2.33
CA GLU A 163 14.09 1.49 2.11
C GLU A 163 13.30 2.09 0.93
N LEU A 164 12.54 1.23 0.27
CA LEU A 164 11.60 1.58 -0.77
C LEU A 164 10.33 2.17 -0.12
N ARG A 165 9.85 3.30 -0.65
CA ARG A 165 8.52 3.84 -0.37
C ARG A 165 7.48 2.89 -0.95
N ILE A 166 6.54 2.55 -0.09
CA ILE A 166 5.43 1.66 -0.41
C ILE A 166 4.32 2.51 -1.03
N PRO A 167 3.69 2.05 -2.13
CA PRO A 167 2.60 2.79 -2.75
C PRO A 167 1.45 3.01 -1.75
N GLN A 168 0.82 4.17 -1.84
CA GLN A 168 -0.36 4.56 -1.07
C GLN A 168 -1.54 4.74 -2.01
N GLY A 169 -2.74 4.44 -1.51
CA GLY A 169 -3.95 4.59 -2.29
C GLY A 169 -5.20 4.49 -1.45
N GLU A 170 -6.30 4.94 -2.01
CA GLU A 170 -7.61 5.02 -1.35
C GLU A 170 -8.60 4.07 -2.03
N ARG A 171 -9.54 3.53 -1.25
CA ARG A 171 -10.58 2.66 -1.80
C ARG A 171 -11.45 3.48 -2.74
N GLU A 172 -11.63 2.99 -3.97
CA GLU A 172 -12.48 3.65 -4.96
C GLU A 172 -13.46 2.65 -5.59
N LEU A 173 -14.67 3.12 -5.85
CA LEU A 173 -15.64 2.44 -6.69
C LEU A 173 -15.28 2.61 -8.16
N LEU A 174 -15.27 1.51 -8.93
CA LEU A 174 -15.24 1.65 -10.38
C LEU A 174 -16.46 2.45 -10.84
N ARG A 175 -16.21 3.47 -11.66
CA ARG A 175 -17.25 4.16 -12.41
C ARG A 175 -17.71 3.19 -13.51
N ILE A 176 -18.90 2.64 -13.34
CA ILE A 176 -19.66 1.89 -14.34
C ILE A 176 -20.67 2.80 -15.02
#